data_AF-A0A7C1WPY9-F1
#
_entry.id   AF-A0A7C1WPY9-F1
#
_cell.length_a   1.000
_cell.length_b   1.000
_cell.length_c   1.000
_cell.angle_alpha   90.00
_cell.angle_beta   90.00
_cell.angle_gamma   90.00
#
_symmetry.space_group_name_H-M   'P 1'
#
loop_
_entity.id
_entity.type
_entity.pdbx_description
1 polymer ?
#
loop_
_entity_poly.entity_id
_entity_poly.type
_entity_poly.pdbx_seq_one_letter_code
_entity_poly.pdbx_strand_id
1 'polypeptide(L)'
;MAYSPYDWRQTLQEKADYVEDRLRGGSPVIALSCREGVLLLTLRGTQRKLYELYERLAFGGLGNPSDLETIRQTAIDFCHAEGFQRSPEDVSIQRVVGFALSPVLKRGFADPLRAPLVLRGLFAQVGEQATDDLFYKLNYDGEFSLQSRYAGLAGAAAAERQLEETLSERLGAAKSLRRAPGWQKALPPALRAWAVARWQARQEMENSESDENSAGDQAREETLRQPSERECERLLAAELEKGSLEAALLERETARAQRFRLLSEQELAPLLPTQQG
;
A
#
# COMPACT_ATOMS: atom_id res chain seq x y z
N MET A 1 -21.69 12.26 -29.68
CA MET A 1 -22.45 13.15 -28.78
C MET A 1 -21.43 14.01 -28.04
N ALA A 2 -21.61 15.33 -27.97
CA ALA A 2 -20.72 16.19 -27.21
C ALA A 2 -21.16 16.16 -25.73
N TYR A 3 -20.25 15.81 -24.82
CA TYR A 3 -20.52 15.81 -23.38
C TYR A 3 -20.67 17.25 -22.87
N SER A 4 -21.71 17.53 -22.08
CA SER A 4 -21.80 18.78 -21.33
C SER A 4 -20.71 18.78 -20.23
N PRO A 5 -20.17 19.96 -19.83
CA PRO A 5 -19.28 20.06 -18.68
C PRO A 5 -19.86 19.48 -17.37
N TYR A 6 -21.19 19.47 -17.22
CA TYR A 6 -21.87 18.85 -16.08
C TYR A 6 -21.80 17.31 -16.16
N ASP A 7 -22.19 16.74 -17.31
CA ASP A 7 -22.16 15.29 -17.55
C ASP A 7 -20.75 14.74 -17.35
N TRP A 8 -19.73 15.48 -17.80
CA TRP A 8 -18.32 15.13 -17.60
C TRP A 8 -17.96 15.00 -16.11
N ARG A 9 -18.33 16.00 -15.29
CA ARG A 9 -18.03 16.00 -13.85
C ARG A 9 -18.76 14.87 -13.14
N GLN A 10 -20.02 14.63 -13.50
CA GLN A 10 -20.80 13.54 -12.94
C GLN A 10 -20.16 12.18 -13.27
N THR A 11 -19.78 11.94 -14.54
CA THR A 11 -19.11 10.69 -14.93
C THR A 11 -17.79 10.49 -14.19
N LEU A 12 -17.00 11.55 -13.96
CA LEU A 12 -15.77 11.43 -13.17
C LEU A 12 -16.05 11.09 -11.70
N GLN A 13 -17.08 11.67 -11.11
CA GLN A 13 -17.50 11.35 -9.74
C GLN A 13 -17.95 9.88 -9.64
N GLU A 14 -18.83 9.43 -10.54
CA GLU A 14 -19.30 8.04 -10.59
C GLU A 14 -18.13 7.05 -10.77
N LYS A 15 -17.11 7.41 -11.57
CA LYS A 15 -15.89 6.61 -11.71
C LYS A 15 -15.07 6.58 -10.42
N ALA A 16 -14.94 7.71 -9.72
CA ALA A 16 -14.22 7.77 -8.45
C ALA A 16 -14.93 6.90 -7.40
N ASP A 17 -16.24 7.07 -7.23
CA ASP A 17 -17.06 6.31 -6.27
C ASP A 17 -16.98 4.80 -6.56
N TYR A 18 -17.09 4.41 -7.83
CA TYR A 18 -16.91 3.02 -8.26
C TYR A 18 -15.54 2.43 -7.85
N VAL A 19 -14.46 3.20 -8.02
CA VAL A 19 -13.12 2.74 -7.66
C VAL A 19 -12.96 2.68 -6.15
N GLU A 20 -13.37 3.72 -5.42
CA GLU A 20 -13.31 3.77 -3.95
C GLU A 20 -14.06 2.60 -3.31
N ASP A 21 -15.27 2.29 -3.77
CA ASP A 21 -16.07 1.17 -3.26
C ASP A 21 -15.37 -0.18 -3.46
N ARG A 22 -14.76 -0.37 -4.63
CA ARG A 22 -14.00 -1.59 -4.94
C ARG A 22 -12.71 -1.70 -4.12
N LEU A 23 -12.11 -0.57 -3.76
CA LEU A 23 -10.86 -0.53 -2.99
C LEU A 23 -11.10 -0.61 -1.48
N ARG A 24 -12.26 -0.16 -0.98
CA ARG A 24 -12.60 -0.02 0.45
C ARG A 24 -12.22 -1.25 1.28
N GLY A 25 -12.49 -2.44 0.73
CA GLY A 25 -12.22 -3.73 1.39
C GLY A 25 -10.86 -4.34 1.12
N GLY A 26 -9.98 -3.62 0.42
CA GLY A 26 -8.64 -4.07 0.09
C GLY A 26 -7.81 -4.31 1.35
N SER A 27 -7.08 -5.42 1.38
CA SER A 27 -6.09 -5.66 2.44
C SER A 27 -5.01 -4.58 2.37
N PRO A 28 -4.72 -3.86 3.48
CA PRO A 28 -3.71 -2.81 3.48
C PRO A 28 -2.33 -3.33 3.08
N VAL A 29 -1.51 -2.46 2.50
CA VAL A 29 -0.11 -2.71 2.15
C VAL A 29 0.75 -1.71 2.90
N ILE A 30 1.81 -2.17 3.56
CA ILE A 30 2.72 -1.33 4.33
C ILE A 30 4.12 -1.50 3.79
N ALA A 31 4.86 -0.41 3.69
CA ALA A 31 6.30 -0.42 3.48
C ALA A 31 6.98 0.46 4.52
N LEU A 32 8.12 0.01 5.05
CA LEU A 32 8.89 0.76 6.04
C LEU A 32 10.39 0.49 5.91
N SER A 33 11.19 1.49 6.29
CA SER A 33 12.64 1.39 6.35
C SER A 33 13.07 0.60 7.58
N CYS A 34 13.92 -0.39 7.36
CA CYS A 34 14.59 -1.16 8.40
C CYS A 34 16.10 -1.12 8.18
N ARG A 35 16.86 -1.65 9.15
CA ARG A 35 18.32 -1.70 9.06
C ARG A 35 18.78 -2.45 7.82
N GLU A 36 18.14 -3.57 7.50
CA GLU A 36 18.51 -4.44 6.39
C GLU A 36 18.08 -3.87 5.01
N GLY A 37 17.18 -2.89 4.96
CA GLY A 37 16.64 -2.34 3.72
C GLY A 37 15.22 -1.83 3.90
N VAL A 38 14.31 -2.24 3.02
CA VAL A 38 12.88 -1.93 3.14
C VAL A 38 12.08 -3.21 3.40
N LEU A 39 11.24 -3.19 4.43
CA LEU A 39 10.24 -4.22 4.70
C LEU A 39 8.91 -3.84 4.06
N LEU A 40 8.38 -4.70 3.21
CA LEU A 40 7.01 -4.63 2.70
C LEU A 40 6.18 -5.74 3.33
N LEU A 41 4.92 -5.48 3.68
CA LEU A 41 3.99 -6.51 4.14
C LEU A 41 2.53 -6.22 3.77
N THR A 42 1.76 -7.30 3.67
CA THR A 42 0.30 -7.30 3.52
C THR A 42 -0.24 -8.68 3.87
N LEU A 43 -1.56 -8.82 4.05
CA LEU A 43 -2.19 -10.13 4.00
C LEU A 43 -2.72 -10.38 2.59
N ARG A 44 -2.46 -11.57 2.07
CA ARG A 44 -2.92 -12.02 0.75
C ARG A 44 -3.86 -13.20 0.87
N GLY A 45 -4.76 -13.31 -0.10
CA GLY A 45 -5.45 -14.57 -0.39
C GLY A 45 -4.57 -15.44 -1.29
N THR A 46 -5.10 -15.82 -2.45
CA THR A 46 -4.38 -16.65 -3.41
C THR A 46 -3.28 -15.91 -4.15
N GLN A 47 -3.56 -14.69 -4.63
CA GLN A 47 -2.64 -13.92 -5.48
C GLN A 47 -1.62 -13.14 -4.64
N ARG A 48 -0.40 -13.03 -5.17
CA ARG A 48 0.62 -12.16 -4.59
C ARG A 48 0.24 -10.69 -4.76
N LYS A 49 0.82 -9.87 -3.90
CA LYS A 49 0.64 -8.42 -3.91
C LYS A 49 1.96 -7.68 -3.83
N LEU A 50 3.08 -8.36 -3.54
CA LEU A 50 4.41 -7.75 -3.41
C LEU A 50 5.36 -8.29 -4.48
N TYR A 51 6.06 -7.38 -5.15
CA TYR A 51 6.86 -7.69 -6.34
C TYR A 51 8.16 -6.89 -6.39
N GLU A 52 9.19 -7.49 -6.98
CA GLU A 52 10.36 -6.77 -7.48
C GLU A 52 9.99 -6.03 -8.78
N LEU A 53 10.46 -4.80 -8.93
CA LEU A 53 10.39 -4.05 -10.18
C LEU A 53 11.75 -3.91 -10.85
N TYR A 54 12.80 -3.71 -10.04
CA TYR A 54 14.17 -3.54 -10.48
C TYR A 54 15.11 -3.69 -9.28
N GLU A 55 16.43 -3.64 -9.49
CA GLU A 55 17.43 -3.92 -8.44
C GLU A 55 17.12 -3.22 -7.10
N ARG A 56 16.77 -1.94 -7.13
CA ARG A 56 16.51 -1.14 -5.93
C ARG A 56 15.04 -0.79 -5.74
N LEU A 57 14.12 -1.41 -6.49
CA LEU A 57 12.72 -1.02 -6.56
C LEU A 57 11.78 -2.20 -6.28
N ALA A 58 10.83 -2.00 -5.37
CA ALA A 58 9.75 -2.93 -5.09
C ALA A 58 8.39 -2.26 -5.27
N PHE A 59 7.38 -3.08 -5.53
CA PHE A 59 5.99 -2.67 -5.71
C PHE A 59 5.09 -3.53 -4.83
N GLY A 60 4.14 -2.88 -4.17
CA GLY A 60 2.98 -3.50 -3.58
C GLY A 60 1.71 -2.76 -3.99
N GLY A 61 0.56 -3.42 -3.95
CA GLY A 61 -0.69 -2.71 -4.24
C GLY A 61 -1.94 -3.44 -3.80
N LEU A 62 -3.06 -2.74 -3.85
CA LEU A 62 -4.39 -3.27 -3.57
C LEU A 62 -5.34 -2.86 -4.70
N GLY A 63 -6.34 -3.71 -4.98
CA GLY A 63 -7.26 -3.52 -6.09
C GLY A 63 -7.42 -4.79 -6.92
N ASN A 64 -7.82 -4.62 -8.18
CA ASN A 64 -7.98 -5.73 -9.12
C ASN A 64 -6.60 -6.31 -9.50
N PRO A 65 -6.40 -7.65 -9.41
CA PRO A 65 -5.15 -8.29 -9.80
C PRO A 65 -4.68 -7.96 -11.22
N SER A 66 -5.61 -7.86 -12.18
CA SER A 66 -5.26 -7.55 -13.58
C SER A 66 -4.79 -6.11 -13.77
N ASP A 67 -5.35 -5.17 -13.02
CA ASP A 67 -4.96 -3.76 -13.07
C ASP A 67 -3.60 -3.56 -12.37
N LEU A 68 -3.39 -4.24 -11.23
CA LEU A 68 -2.09 -4.27 -10.55
C LEU A 68 -0.99 -4.86 -11.46
N GLU A 69 -1.30 -5.94 -12.17
CA GLU A 69 -0.36 -6.57 -13.10
C GLU A 69 -0.03 -5.67 -14.29
N THR A 70 -1.02 -4.95 -14.81
CA THR A 70 -0.83 -3.95 -15.88
C THR A 70 0.16 -2.85 -15.44
N ILE A 71 0.00 -2.34 -14.22
CA ILE A 71 0.93 -1.34 -13.66
C ILE A 71 2.31 -1.93 -13.41
N ARG A 72 2.37 -3.15 -12.87
CA ARG A 72 3.64 -3.85 -12.62
C ARG A 72 4.43 -4.05 -13.91
N GLN A 73 3.79 -4.54 -14.96
CA GLN A 73 4.43 -4.77 -16.26
C GLN A 73 4.92 -3.45 -16.87
N THR A 74 4.08 -2.40 -16.85
CA THR A 74 4.45 -1.07 -17.35
C THR A 74 5.67 -0.51 -16.61
N ALA A 75 5.71 -0.68 -15.28
CA ALA A 75 6.83 -0.23 -14.46
C ALA A 75 8.13 -1.00 -14.78
N ILE A 76 8.05 -2.34 -14.93
CA ILE A 76 9.20 -3.18 -15.29
C ILE A 76 9.75 -2.80 -16.67
N ASP A 77 8.87 -2.66 -17.65
CA ASP A 77 9.26 -2.30 -19.02
C ASP A 77 9.95 -0.93 -19.03
N PHE A 78 9.44 0.03 -18.26
CA PHE A 78 10.08 1.32 -18.09
C PHE A 78 11.44 1.21 -17.40
N CYS A 79 11.57 0.47 -16.29
CA CYS A 79 12.82 0.26 -15.59
C CYS A 79 13.89 -0.35 -16.50
N HIS A 80 13.54 -1.38 -17.28
CA HIS A 80 14.45 -2.02 -18.21
C HIS A 80 14.87 -1.08 -19.35
N ALA A 81 13.94 -0.33 -19.93
CA ALA A 81 14.24 0.64 -20.96
C ALA A 81 15.15 1.77 -20.42
N GLU A 82 14.84 2.31 -19.25
CA GLU A 82 15.62 3.39 -18.62
C GLU A 82 17.03 2.93 -18.24
N GLY A 83 17.15 1.74 -17.63
CA GLY A 83 18.44 1.15 -17.26
C GLY A 83 19.31 0.83 -18.47
N PHE A 84 18.71 0.41 -19.59
CA PHE A 84 19.42 0.19 -20.85
C PHE A 84 19.83 1.48 -21.56
N GLN A 85 18.95 2.49 -21.58
CA GLN A 85 19.19 3.77 -22.26
C GLN A 85 20.18 4.67 -21.51
N ARG A 86 20.26 4.52 -20.18
CA ARG A 86 21.15 5.30 -19.32
C ARG A 86 22.09 4.36 -18.56
N SER A 87 21.76 4.11 -17.30
CA SER A 87 22.49 3.25 -16.39
C SER A 87 21.49 2.59 -15.44
N PRO A 88 21.72 1.35 -14.98
CA PRO A 88 20.94 0.75 -13.91
C PRO A 88 20.82 1.63 -12.65
N GLU A 89 21.85 2.43 -12.36
CA GLU A 89 21.87 3.36 -11.22
C GLU A 89 20.94 4.58 -11.41
N ASP A 90 20.60 4.94 -12.64
CA ASP A 90 19.71 6.07 -12.96
C ASP A 90 18.22 5.70 -12.86
N VAL A 91 17.91 4.41 -12.70
CA VAL A 91 16.55 3.92 -12.53
C VAL A 91 16.07 4.29 -11.13
N SER A 92 15.12 5.22 -11.07
CA SER A 92 14.57 5.74 -9.82
C SER A 92 13.04 5.68 -9.78
N ILE A 93 12.52 5.47 -8.58
CA ILE A 93 11.08 5.43 -8.29
C ILE A 93 10.35 6.68 -8.76
N GLN A 94 11.00 7.85 -8.67
CA GLN A 94 10.44 9.13 -9.12
C GLN A 94 10.14 9.10 -10.61
N ARG A 95 11.02 8.50 -11.43
CA ARG A 95 10.80 8.39 -12.89
C ARG A 95 9.71 7.37 -13.20
N VAL A 96 9.74 6.22 -12.52
CA VAL A 96 8.71 5.18 -12.68
C VAL A 96 7.33 5.76 -12.38
N VAL A 97 7.14 6.35 -11.20
CA VAL A 97 5.82 6.86 -10.78
C VAL A 97 5.47 8.15 -11.52
N GLY A 98 6.38 9.12 -11.58
CA GLY A 98 6.11 10.47 -12.10
C GLY A 98 6.08 10.57 -13.62
N PHE A 99 6.86 9.77 -14.35
CA PHE A 99 6.94 9.85 -15.82
C PHE A 99 6.23 8.69 -16.51
N ALA A 100 6.38 7.46 -16.01
CA ALA A 100 5.81 6.29 -16.68
C ALA A 100 4.33 6.08 -16.30
N LEU A 101 4.00 6.15 -15.01
CA LEU A 101 2.69 5.70 -14.52
C LEU A 101 1.67 6.84 -14.36
N SER A 102 2.01 7.90 -13.62
CA SER A 102 1.09 9.01 -13.30
C SER A 102 0.43 9.65 -14.52
N PRO A 103 1.15 10.01 -15.61
CA PRO A 103 0.52 10.61 -16.78
C PRO A 103 -0.41 9.66 -17.55
N VAL A 104 -0.14 8.35 -17.50
CA VAL A 104 -0.97 7.33 -18.15
C VAL A 104 -2.27 7.15 -17.36
N LEU A 105 -2.17 7.06 -16.03
CA LEU A 105 -3.33 6.97 -15.14
C LEU A 105 -4.21 8.22 -15.23
N LYS A 106 -3.62 9.42 -15.15
CA LYS A 106 -4.36 10.69 -15.28
C LYS A 106 -5.17 10.77 -16.58
N ARG A 107 -4.52 10.44 -17.71
CA ARG A 107 -5.21 10.44 -19.01
C ARG A 107 -6.30 9.37 -19.08
N GLY A 108 -6.04 8.17 -18.57
CA GLY A 108 -7.00 7.08 -18.57
C GLY A 108 -8.22 7.35 -17.67
N PHE A 109 -8.00 7.97 -16.51
CA PHE A 109 -9.08 8.34 -15.60
C PHE A 109 -9.91 9.50 -16.14
N ALA A 110 -9.26 10.50 -16.76
CA ALA A 110 -9.97 11.62 -17.38
C ALA A 110 -10.86 11.20 -18.56
N ASP A 111 -10.53 10.13 -19.29
CA ASP A 111 -11.34 9.68 -20.44
C ASP A 111 -12.70 9.08 -19.99
N PRO A 112 -13.86 9.69 -20.33
CA PRO A 112 -15.19 9.19 -19.94
C PRO A 112 -15.54 7.85 -20.59
N LEU A 113 -14.93 7.53 -21.73
CA LEU A 113 -15.21 6.30 -22.47
C LEU A 113 -14.37 5.12 -21.98
N ARG A 114 -13.39 5.37 -21.11
CA ARG A 114 -12.48 4.35 -20.60
C ARG A 114 -12.86 3.96 -19.17
N ALA A 115 -13.00 2.66 -18.94
CA ALA A 115 -13.14 2.12 -17.59
C ALA A 115 -11.94 2.49 -16.72
N PRO A 116 -12.15 2.94 -15.46
CA PRO A 116 -11.04 3.27 -14.58
C PRO A 116 -10.32 2.01 -14.14
N LEU A 117 -9.00 2.11 -13.94
CA LEU A 117 -8.24 1.05 -13.30
C LEU A 117 -8.55 1.07 -11.80
N VAL A 118 -8.85 -0.11 -11.23
CA VAL A 118 -9.18 -0.25 -9.81
C VAL A 118 -7.91 -0.67 -9.08
N LEU A 119 -7.08 0.31 -8.72
CA LEU A 119 -5.86 0.04 -7.96
C LEU A 119 -5.40 1.24 -7.13
N ARG A 120 -4.66 0.94 -6.08
CA ARG A 120 -3.65 1.84 -5.51
C ARG A 120 -2.31 1.12 -5.45
N GLY A 121 -1.24 1.85 -5.71
CA GLY A 121 0.12 1.32 -5.72
C GLY A 121 0.98 1.94 -4.63
N LEU A 122 1.82 1.11 -4.02
CA LEU A 122 2.87 1.49 -3.08
C LEU A 122 4.21 1.05 -3.64
N PHE A 123 5.04 2.00 -4.01
CA PHE A 123 6.37 1.77 -4.56
C PHE A 123 7.40 2.08 -3.48
N ALA A 124 8.45 1.28 -3.41
CA ALA A 124 9.55 1.48 -2.50
C ALA A 124 10.89 1.46 -3.23
N GLN A 125 11.77 2.39 -2.86
CA GLN A 125 13.16 2.43 -3.30
C GLN A 125 14.09 2.33 -2.09
N VAL A 126 15.02 1.37 -2.14
CA VAL A 126 16.05 1.24 -1.11
C VAL A 126 17.25 2.14 -1.41
N GLY A 127 17.60 3.02 -0.48
CA GLY A 127 18.74 3.94 -0.54
C GLY A 127 20.06 3.34 -0.06
N GLU A 128 21.09 4.15 0.20
CA GLU A 128 22.34 3.68 0.86
C GLU A 128 22.23 3.68 2.39
N GLN A 129 21.32 4.49 2.93
CA GLN A 129 20.95 4.50 4.34
C GLN A 129 19.43 4.43 4.48
N ALA A 130 18.94 4.01 5.65
CA ALA A 130 17.50 3.97 5.93
C ALA A 130 16.81 5.35 5.80
N THR A 131 17.58 6.44 5.95
CA THR A 131 17.10 7.82 5.72
C THR A 131 16.88 8.15 4.25
N ASP A 132 17.50 7.40 3.36
CA ASP A 132 17.51 7.63 1.91
C ASP A 132 16.46 6.75 1.21
N ASP A 133 15.76 5.89 1.95
CA ASP A 133 14.66 5.10 1.43
C ASP A 133 13.48 6.00 1.09
N LEU A 134 12.90 5.77 -0.10
CA LEU A 134 11.78 6.55 -0.61
C LEU A 134 10.59 5.66 -0.86
N PHE A 135 9.41 6.19 -0.56
CA PHE A 135 8.14 5.51 -0.78
C PHE A 135 7.22 6.41 -1.60
N TYR A 136 6.62 5.87 -2.66
CA TYR A 136 5.60 6.58 -3.43
C TYR A 136 4.26 5.86 -3.32
N LYS A 137 3.23 6.58 -2.90
CA LYS A 137 1.84 6.14 -3.02
C LYS A 137 1.29 6.67 -4.33
N LEU A 138 0.71 5.82 -5.17
CA LEU A 138 0.10 6.15 -6.45
C LEU A 138 -1.38 5.78 -6.41
N ASN A 139 -2.24 6.77 -6.64
CA ASN A 139 -3.68 6.61 -6.66
C ASN A 139 -4.20 6.27 -8.08
N TYR A 140 -5.43 5.77 -8.19
CA TYR A 140 -6.05 5.34 -9.46
C TYR A 140 -6.22 6.48 -10.48
N ASP A 141 -6.34 7.70 -10.02
CA ASP A 141 -6.43 8.93 -10.83
C ASP A 141 -5.06 9.43 -11.29
N GLY A 142 -3.98 8.76 -10.88
CA GLY A 142 -2.59 9.10 -11.18
C GLY A 142 -2.02 10.20 -10.29
N GLU A 143 -2.71 10.65 -9.25
CA GLU A 143 -2.08 11.41 -8.17
C GLU A 143 -1.09 10.54 -7.41
N PHE A 144 0.00 11.15 -6.93
CA PHE A 144 0.98 10.44 -6.13
C PHE A 144 1.58 11.33 -5.05
N SER A 145 2.05 10.70 -3.98
CA SER A 145 2.71 11.37 -2.87
C SER A 145 4.03 10.67 -2.52
N LEU A 146 5.02 11.46 -2.12
CA LEU A 146 6.29 10.97 -1.60
C LEU A 146 6.22 10.88 -0.07
N GLN A 147 6.67 9.75 0.48
CA GLN A 147 6.79 9.50 1.90
C GLN A 147 8.22 9.05 2.23
N SER A 148 8.61 9.25 3.49
CA SER A 148 9.91 8.84 4.02
C SER A 148 9.73 7.96 5.25
N ARG A 149 10.66 7.03 5.48
CA ARG A 149 10.69 6.06 6.61
C ARG A 149 9.60 4.99 6.60
N TYR A 150 8.38 5.33 6.22
CA TYR A 150 7.27 4.39 6.09
C TYR A 150 6.20 4.97 5.18
N ALA A 151 5.34 4.10 4.67
CA ALA A 151 4.15 4.45 3.95
C ALA A 151 3.10 3.34 4.14
N GLY A 152 1.86 3.76 4.36
CA GLY A 152 0.70 2.89 4.41
C GLY A 152 -0.17 3.10 3.19
N LEU A 153 -0.72 2.01 2.67
CA LEU A 153 -1.71 2.05 1.62
C LEU A 153 -2.94 1.28 2.08
N ALA A 154 -4.09 1.95 2.13
CA ALA A 154 -5.37 1.32 2.49
C ALA A 154 -6.49 1.62 1.48
N GLY A 155 -7.59 0.87 1.61
CA GLY A 155 -8.76 1.02 0.76
C GLY A 155 -9.55 2.30 0.99
N ALA A 156 -9.56 2.80 2.23
CA ALA A 156 -10.27 4.00 2.63
C ALA A 156 -9.33 5.02 3.26
N ALA A 157 -9.61 6.31 3.07
CA ALA A 157 -8.76 7.40 3.56
C ALA A 157 -8.65 7.42 5.11
N ALA A 158 -9.74 7.11 5.82
CA ALA A 158 -9.73 7.03 7.28
C ALA A 158 -8.84 5.87 7.78
N ALA A 159 -8.92 4.71 7.12
CA ALA A 159 -8.08 3.56 7.42
C ALA A 159 -6.59 3.84 7.15
N GLU A 160 -6.28 4.51 6.04
CA GLU A 160 -4.90 4.89 5.70
C GLU A 160 -4.31 5.87 6.72
N ARG A 161 -5.09 6.87 7.13
CA ARG A 161 -4.69 7.83 8.17
C ARG A 161 -4.37 7.13 9.50
N GLN A 162 -5.26 6.27 9.98
CA GLN A 162 -5.05 5.53 11.24
C GLN A 162 -3.85 4.57 11.18
N LEU A 163 -3.58 3.98 10.00
CA LEU A 163 -2.40 3.17 9.76
C LEU A 163 -1.12 4.01 9.91
N GLU A 164 -1.05 5.15 9.22
CA GLU A 164 0.14 6.02 9.25
C GLU A 164 0.36 6.62 10.64
N GLU A 165 -0.70 7.01 11.35
CA GLU A 165 -0.65 7.43 12.76
C GLU A 165 -0.07 6.31 13.65
N THR A 166 -0.57 5.08 13.51
CA THR A 166 -0.08 3.92 14.29
C THR A 166 1.40 3.64 14.01
N LEU A 167 1.84 3.72 12.75
CA LEU A 167 3.25 3.57 12.40
C LEU A 167 4.10 4.68 13.01
N SER A 168 3.62 5.93 12.94
CA SER A 168 4.29 7.09 13.52
C SER A 168 4.49 6.94 15.02
N GLU A 169 3.47 6.54 15.76
CA GLU A 169 3.53 6.36 17.21
C GLU A 169 4.47 5.21 17.60
N ARG A 170 4.38 4.07 16.92
CA ARG A 170 5.12 2.85 17.29
C ARG A 170 6.57 2.87 16.81
N LEU A 171 6.86 3.51 15.69
CA LEU A 171 8.22 3.62 15.13
C LEU A 171 8.91 4.93 15.52
N GLY A 172 8.15 6.01 15.74
CA GLY A 172 8.65 7.37 16.03
C GLY A 172 9.25 7.55 17.42
N ALA A 173 9.09 6.59 18.33
CA ALA A 173 9.81 6.58 19.61
C ALA A 173 11.35 6.48 19.42
N ALA A 174 11.81 5.97 18.27
CA ALA A 174 13.22 6.00 17.87
C ALA A 174 13.59 7.38 17.30
N LYS A 175 13.72 8.40 18.17
CA LYS A 175 14.07 9.78 17.80
C LYS A 175 15.41 9.95 17.05
N SER A 176 16.21 8.90 16.92
CA SER A 176 17.46 8.91 16.16
C SER A 176 17.37 7.97 14.97
N LEU A 177 17.20 8.57 13.79
CA LEU A 177 17.23 7.90 12.48
C LEU A 177 18.57 7.18 12.18
N ARG A 178 19.59 7.35 13.02
CA ARG A 178 20.89 6.69 12.83
C ARG A 178 20.83 5.18 12.97
N ARG A 179 19.78 4.61 13.58
CA ARG A 179 19.61 3.15 13.71
C ARG A 179 18.15 2.75 13.52
N ALA A 180 17.75 2.56 12.25
CA ALA A 180 16.51 1.85 11.95
C ALA A 180 16.51 0.47 12.65
N PRO A 181 15.36 0.00 13.16
CA PRO A 181 15.26 -1.33 13.75
C PRO A 181 15.51 -2.40 12.68
N GLY A 182 15.97 -3.58 13.11
CA GLY A 182 15.95 -4.75 12.23
C GLY A 182 14.51 -5.14 11.87
N TRP A 183 14.30 -5.74 10.71
CA TRP A 183 12.95 -6.06 10.21
C TRP A 183 12.12 -6.90 11.21
N GLN A 184 12.73 -7.80 11.98
CA GLN A 184 12.03 -8.59 13.00
C GLN A 184 11.42 -7.72 14.11
N LYS A 185 12.07 -6.60 14.44
CA LYS A 185 11.55 -5.63 15.42
C LYS A 185 10.54 -4.67 14.80
N ALA A 186 10.61 -4.47 13.48
CA ALA A 186 9.72 -3.57 12.75
C ALA A 186 8.40 -4.24 12.33
N LEU A 187 8.41 -5.57 12.16
CA LEU A 187 7.24 -6.32 11.71
C LEU A 187 6.05 -6.25 12.69
N PRO A 188 6.20 -6.45 14.02
CA PRO A 188 5.04 -6.40 14.92
C PRO A 188 4.32 -5.03 14.97
N PRO A 189 5.03 -3.87 15.06
CA PRO A 189 4.42 -2.55 14.86
C PRO A 189 3.66 -2.40 13.54
N ALA A 190 4.18 -2.98 12.46
CA ALA A 190 3.55 -2.90 11.15
C ALA A 190 2.31 -3.79 11.04
N LEU A 191 2.34 -5.01 11.60
CA LEU A 191 1.16 -5.88 11.72
C LEU A 191 0.06 -5.21 12.55
N ARG A 192 0.46 -4.49 13.60
CA ARG A 192 -0.47 -3.68 14.41
C ARG A 192 -1.12 -2.58 13.57
N ALA A 193 -0.34 -1.80 12.82
CA ALA A 193 -0.88 -0.77 11.94
C ALA A 193 -1.78 -1.35 10.84
N TRP A 194 -1.41 -2.50 10.27
CA TRP A 194 -2.23 -3.23 9.31
C TRP A 194 -3.59 -3.61 9.90
N ALA A 195 -3.60 -4.16 11.13
CA ALA A 195 -4.83 -4.55 11.81
C ALA A 195 -5.71 -3.35 12.16
N VAL A 196 -5.13 -2.22 12.57
CA VAL A 196 -5.86 -0.96 12.80
C VAL A 196 -6.56 -0.49 11.52
N ALA A 197 -5.86 -0.44 10.39
CA ALA A 197 -6.47 -0.07 9.11
C ALA A 197 -7.58 -1.05 8.71
N ARG A 198 -7.34 -2.35 8.89
CA ARG A 198 -8.33 -3.38 8.54
C ARG A 198 -9.58 -3.29 9.40
N TRP A 199 -9.42 -2.99 10.68
CA TRP A 199 -10.54 -2.74 11.60
C TRP A 199 -11.32 -1.51 11.16
N GLN A 200 -10.64 -0.41 10.87
CA GLN A 200 -11.26 0.83 10.44
C GLN A 200 -12.07 0.66 9.15
N ALA A 201 -11.52 -0.06 8.17
CA ALA A 201 -12.22 -0.34 6.92
C ALA A 201 -13.50 -1.18 7.13
N ARG A 202 -13.52 -2.10 8.09
CA ARG A 202 -14.72 -2.89 8.42
C ARG A 202 -15.80 -2.04 9.08
N GLN A 203 -15.44 -1.17 10.03
CA GLN A 203 -16.41 -0.26 10.65
C GLN A 203 -17.06 0.66 9.62
N GLU A 204 -16.28 1.20 8.68
CA GLU A 204 -16.79 2.08 7.63
C GLU A 204 -17.77 1.35 6.69
N MET A 205 -17.52 0.08 6.39
CA MET A 205 -18.45 -0.76 5.62
C MET A 205 -19.75 -1.04 6.39
N GLU A 206 -19.64 -1.46 7.65
CA GLU A 206 -20.80 -1.75 8.51
C GLU A 206 -21.68 -0.50 8.69
N ASN A 207 -21.07 0.68 8.85
CA ASN A 207 -21.79 1.94 8.93
C ASN A 207 -22.48 2.30 7.61
N SER A 208 -21.79 2.13 6.47
CA SER A 208 -22.38 2.43 5.14
C SER A 208 -23.59 1.56 4.82
N GLU A 209 -23.55 0.26 5.16
CA GLU A 209 -24.70 -0.65 5.01
C GLU A 209 -25.88 -0.28 5.93
N SER A 210 -25.59 0.36 7.07
CA SER A 210 -26.61 0.80 8.03
C SER A 210 -27.29 2.11 7.61
N ASP A 211 -26.54 3.01 6.98
CA ASP A 211 -27.01 4.30 6.48
C ASP A 211 -27.86 4.16 5.20
N GLU A 212 -27.59 3.18 4.34
CA GLU A 212 -28.49 2.85 3.20
C GLU A 212 -29.91 2.47 3.68
N ASN A 213 -30.03 1.92 4.89
CA ASN A 213 -31.30 1.61 5.53
C ASN A 213 -31.92 2.77 6.34
N SER A 214 -31.20 3.90 6.47
CA SER A 214 -31.58 5.03 7.31
C SER A 214 -31.37 6.34 6.55
N ALA A 215 -32.39 6.80 5.80
CA ALA A 215 -32.34 8.07 5.09
C ALA A 215 -32.11 9.25 6.07
N GLY A 216 -30.86 9.71 6.22
CA GLY A 216 -30.52 10.79 7.13
C GLY A 216 -29.09 11.29 6.95
N ASP A 217 -28.96 12.36 6.18
CA ASP A 217 -27.74 13.16 6.00
C ASP A 217 -27.29 13.77 7.34
N GLN A 218 -26.25 13.20 7.95
CA GLN A 218 -25.43 13.87 8.96
C GLN A 218 -23.96 13.48 8.74
N ALA A 219 -23.20 14.38 8.14
CA ALA A 219 -21.75 14.40 8.24
C ALA A 219 -21.33 14.56 9.72
N ARG A 220 -21.31 13.45 10.46
CA ARG A 220 -20.70 13.38 11.78
C ARG A 220 -19.21 13.25 11.59
N GLU A 221 -18.48 14.22 12.12
CA GLU A 221 -17.08 14.06 12.46
C GLU A 221 -17.01 13.02 13.59
N GLU A 222 -17.19 11.75 13.24
CA GLU A 222 -17.08 10.65 14.18
C GLU A 222 -15.64 10.59 14.64
N THR A 223 -15.43 10.83 15.94
CA THR A 223 -14.17 10.52 16.60
C THR A 223 -13.86 9.06 16.32
N LEU A 224 -12.94 8.80 15.37
CA LEU A 224 -12.53 7.47 14.95
C LEU A 224 -11.99 6.73 16.19
N ARG A 225 -12.79 5.81 16.74
CA ARG A 225 -12.36 4.97 17.85
C ARG A 225 -11.18 4.13 17.40
N GLN A 226 -10.08 4.15 18.16
CA GLN A 226 -8.99 3.21 17.91
C GLN A 226 -9.29 1.84 18.55
N PRO A 227 -9.02 0.72 17.83
CA PRO A 227 -9.18 -0.61 18.40
C PRO A 227 -8.12 -0.88 19.47
N SER A 228 -8.48 -1.63 20.51
CA SER A 228 -7.54 -2.11 21.54
C SER A 228 -6.52 -3.12 20.98
N GLU A 229 -5.48 -3.43 21.77
CA GLU A 229 -4.46 -4.45 21.42
C GLU A 229 -5.09 -5.80 21.07
N ARG A 230 -5.93 -6.29 21.98
CA ARG A 230 -6.67 -7.56 21.83
C ARG A 230 -7.63 -7.58 20.65
N GLU A 231 -8.25 -6.46 20.29
CA GLU A 231 -9.12 -6.39 19.11
C GLU A 231 -8.33 -6.58 17.80
N CYS A 232 -7.15 -5.97 17.69
CA CYS A 232 -6.30 -6.18 16.52
C CYS A 232 -5.68 -7.58 16.47
N GLU A 233 -5.29 -8.15 17.61
CA GLU A 233 -4.77 -9.52 17.65
C GLU A 233 -5.81 -10.53 17.17
N ARG A 234 -7.05 -10.43 17.67
CA ARG A 234 -8.17 -11.27 17.21
C ARG A 234 -8.47 -11.06 15.73
N LEU A 235 -8.48 -9.81 15.27
CA LEU A 235 -8.72 -9.48 13.87
C LEU A 235 -7.63 -10.09 12.97
N LEU A 236 -6.36 -9.93 13.34
CA LEU A 236 -5.23 -10.47 12.61
C LEU A 236 -5.29 -12.00 12.55
N ALA A 237 -5.58 -12.67 13.68
CA ALA A 237 -5.76 -14.12 13.71
C ALA A 237 -6.87 -14.58 12.74
N ALA A 238 -8.03 -13.92 12.77
CA ALA A 238 -9.16 -14.26 11.90
C ALA A 238 -8.86 -14.00 10.40
N GLU A 239 -8.03 -13.01 10.07
CA GLU A 239 -7.61 -12.76 8.69
C GLU A 239 -6.56 -13.77 8.20
N LEU A 240 -5.68 -14.23 9.10
CA LEU A 240 -4.71 -15.29 8.82
C LEU A 240 -5.34 -16.68 8.67
N GLU A 241 -6.57 -16.90 9.13
CA GLU A 241 -7.33 -18.13 8.82
C GLU A 241 -7.80 -18.17 7.35
N LYS A 242 -8.03 -17.00 6.74
CA LYS A 242 -8.56 -16.85 5.38
C LYS A 242 -7.48 -16.62 4.32
N GLY A 243 -6.28 -16.26 4.76
CA GLY A 243 -5.18 -15.86 3.91
C GLY A 243 -3.84 -16.15 4.54
N SER A 244 -2.79 -15.50 4.05
CA SER A 244 -1.44 -15.63 4.59
C SER A 244 -0.77 -14.27 4.66
N LEU A 245 0.15 -14.11 5.62
CA LEU A 245 1.05 -12.97 5.65
C LEU A 245 2.02 -13.06 4.46
N GLU A 246 1.99 -12.07 3.59
CA GLU A 246 2.99 -11.86 2.57
C GLU A 246 3.90 -10.72 3.03
N ALA A 247 5.17 -11.03 3.25
CA ALA A 247 6.18 -10.04 3.59
C ALA A 247 7.43 -10.21 2.73
N ALA A 248 8.05 -9.10 2.37
CA ALA A 248 9.23 -9.06 1.52
C ALA A 248 10.26 -8.08 2.09
N LEU A 249 11.53 -8.41 1.90
CA LEU A 249 12.63 -7.49 2.11
C LEU A 249 13.22 -7.08 0.77
N LEU A 250 13.40 -5.78 0.59
CA LEU A 250 14.27 -5.21 -0.43
C LEU A 250 15.59 -4.85 0.25
N GLU A 251 16.56 -5.75 0.16
CA GLU A 251 17.81 -5.69 0.91
C GLU A 251 18.75 -4.58 0.38
N ARG A 252 19.31 -3.81 1.32
CA ARG A 252 20.26 -2.73 1.04
C ARG A 252 21.65 -3.24 0.72
N GLU A 253 22.04 -4.31 1.39
CA GLU A 253 23.29 -5.02 1.15
C GLU A 253 22.95 -6.51 1.04
N THR A 254 23.31 -7.13 -0.08
CA THR A 254 23.06 -8.56 -0.29
C THR A 254 24.17 -9.16 -1.14
N ALA A 255 24.51 -10.41 -0.84
CA ALA A 255 25.38 -11.23 -1.70
C ALA A 255 24.58 -11.96 -2.80
N ARG A 256 23.25 -11.80 -2.81
CA ARG A 256 22.35 -12.43 -3.78
C ARG A 256 22.35 -11.65 -5.09
N ALA A 257 21.91 -12.31 -6.16
CA ALA A 257 21.69 -11.67 -7.45
C ALA A 257 20.53 -10.64 -7.40
N GLN A 258 19.52 -10.89 -6.56
CA GLN A 258 18.35 -10.02 -6.37
C GLN A 258 18.31 -9.49 -4.95
N ARG A 259 18.05 -8.20 -4.81
CA ARG A 259 17.84 -7.53 -3.52
C ARG A 259 16.46 -7.81 -2.95
N PHE A 260 15.47 -8.03 -3.81
CA PHE A 260 14.12 -8.39 -3.38
C PHE A 260 14.06 -9.87 -2.97
N ARG A 261 13.50 -10.14 -1.79
CA ARG A 261 13.29 -11.49 -1.28
C ARG A 261 12.01 -11.58 -0.47
N LEU A 262 11.20 -12.60 -0.74
CA LEU A 262 10.07 -12.97 0.12
C LEU A 262 10.56 -13.62 1.42
N LEU A 263 9.98 -13.20 2.54
CA LEU A 263 10.21 -13.83 3.83
C LEU A 263 9.45 -15.16 3.90
N SER A 264 10.14 -16.21 4.34
CA SER A 264 9.55 -17.54 4.49
C SER A 264 8.60 -17.61 5.69
N GLU A 265 7.68 -18.58 5.67
CA GLU A 265 6.79 -18.83 6.80
C GLU A 265 7.57 -19.14 8.09
N GLN A 266 8.73 -19.80 7.98
CA GLN A 266 9.61 -20.09 9.12
C GLN A 266 10.22 -18.82 9.74
N GLU A 267 10.55 -17.83 8.91
CA GLU A 267 11.03 -16.52 9.38
C GLU A 267 9.92 -15.69 10.03
N LEU A 268 8.68 -15.85 9.57
CA LEU A 268 7.53 -15.07 10.01
C LEU A 268 6.83 -15.65 11.24
N ALA A 269 6.74 -16.98 11.35
CA ALA A 269 5.99 -17.66 12.41
C ALA A 269 6.32 -17.21 13.84
N PRO A 270 7.59 -16.98 14.23
CA PRO A 270 7.93 -16.53 15.59
C PRO A 270 7.46 -15.11 15.92
N LEU A 271 7.07 -14.31 14.92
CA LEU A 271 6.69 -12.90 15.06
C LEU A 271 5.18 -12.69 14.94
N LEU A 272 4.42 -13.72 14.59
CA LEU A 272 2.97 -13.70 14.57
C LEU A 272 2.43 -13.92 15.99
N PRO A 273 1.31 -13.29 16.37
CA PRO A 273 0.67 -13.56 17.64
C PRO A 273 0.32 -15.06 17.71
N THR A 274 0.73 -15.71 18.79
CA THR A 274 0.45 -17.14 19.02
C THR A 274 -1.06 -17.34 19.04
N GLN A 275 -1.57 -18.30 18.26
CA GLN A 275 -2.93 -18.77 18.42
C GLN A 275 -3.04 -19.56 19.73
N GLN A 276 -3.16 -18.85 20.86
CA GLN A 276 -3.65 -19.44 22.09
C GLN A 276 -5.06 -18.91 22.30
N GLY A 277 -6.02 -19.81 22.08
CA GLY A 277 -7.43 -19.61 22.40
C GLY A 277 -7.70 -19.59 23.89
#